data_AF-A0A382NWP6-F1
#
_entry.id   AF-A0A382NWP6-F1
#
_cell.length_a   1.000
_cell.length_b   1.000
_cell.length_c   1.000
_cell.angle_alpha   90.00
_cell.angle_beta   90.00
_cell.angle_gamma   90.00
#
_symmetry.space_group_name_H-M   'P 1'
#
loop_
_entity.id
_entity.type
_entity.pdbx_description
1 polymer ?
#
loop_
_entity_poly.entity_id
_entity_poly.type
_entity_poly.pdbx_seq_one_letter_code
_entity_poly.pdbx_strand_id
1 'polypeptide(L)'
;MLVDLAGKPMIEHVYRRAASVLELDAVIVATDDDRIINTVLAFGGHAERTRLTHRSGTERVAEVAARLPCAIVVNIQGDEPLIEPSMIREALA
;
A
#
# COMPACT_ATOMS: atom_id res chain seq x y z
N MET A 1 3.12 -8.04 -7.88
CA MET A 1 3.48 -6.68 -7.40
C MET A 1 4.78 -6.12 -7.97
N LEU A 2 5.85 -6.90 -8.20
CA LEU A 2 7.10 -6.38 -8.83
C LEU A 2 7.13 -6.48 -10.36
N VAL A 3 5.96 -6.60 -11.00
CA VAL A 3 5.87 -6.61 -12.46
C VAL A 3 6.18 -5.21 -12.98
N ASP A 4 7.11 -5.10 -13.93
CA ASP A 4 7.39 -3.82 -14.59
C ASP A 4 6.20 -3.40 -15.43
N LEU A 5 5.79 -2.14 -15.25
CA LEU A 5 4.77 -1.48 -16.03
C LEU A 5 5.33 -0.11 -16.42
N ALA A 6 5.70 0.04 -17.70
CA ALA A 6 6.26 1.27 -18.24
C ALA A 6 7.47 1.80 -17.44
N GLY A 7 8.41 0.92 -17.07
CA GLY A 7 9.65 1.29 -16.39
C GLY A 7 9.53 1.52 -14.88
N LYS A 8 8.38 1.18 -14.29
CA LYS A 8 8.15 1.21 -12.84
C LYS A 8 7.45 -0.07 -12.39
N PRO A 9 7.79 -0.63 -11.22
CA PRO A 9 7.06 -1.78 -10.69
C PRO A 9 5.59 -1.40 -10.41
N MET A 10 4.68 -2.34 -10.63
CA MET A 10 3.24 -2.17 -10.42
C MET A 10 2.89 -1.56 -9.06
N ILE A 11 3.59 -1.95 -7.98
CA ILE A 11 3.37 -1.37 -6.65
C ILE A 11 3.71 0.12 -6.56
N GLU A 12 4.69 0.62 -7.33
CA GLU A 12 5.00 2.05 -7.38
C GLU A 12 3.85 2.84 -8.00
N HIS A 13 3.19 2.29 -9.02
CA HIS A 13 2.02 2.92 -9.65
C HIS A 13 0.84 3.07 -8.68
N VAL A 14 0.56 2.02 -7.90
CA VAL A 14 -0.47 2.05 -6.85
C VAL A 14 -0.09 3.03 -5.75
N TYR A 15 1.14 2.93 -5.24
CA TYR A 15 1.62 3.78 -4.15
C TYR A 15 1.53 5.26 -4.49
N ARG A 16 2.00 5.66 -5.68
CA ARG A 16 1.97 7.07 -6.10
C ARG A 16 0.56 7.62 -6.28
N ARG A 17 -0.38 6.79 -6.76
CA ARG A 17 -1.79 7.18 -6.88
C ARG A 17 -2.44 7.34 -5.52
N ALA A 18 -2.25 6.39 -4.61
CA ALA A 18 -2.70 6.49 -3.23
C ALA A 18 -2.11 7.72 -2.52
N ALA A 19 -0.80 7.94 -2.63
CA ALA A 19 -0.10 9.07 -2.01
C ALA A 19 -0.44 10.44 -2.62
N SER A 20 -1.17 10.49 -3.74
CA SER A 20 -1.70 11.73 -4.30
C SER A 20 -3.04 12.18 -3.68
N VAL A 21 -3.66 11.32 -2.87
CA VAL A 21 -4.87 11.64 -2.10
C VAL A 21 -4.46 12.41 -0.86
N LEU A 22 -4.81 13.69 -0.80
CA LEU A 22 -4.40 14.61 0.26
C LEU A 22 -5.06 14.32 1.60
N GLU A 23 -6.19 13.61 1.56
CA GLU A 23 -6.98 13.19 2.71
C GLU A 23 -6.35 12.01 3.48
N LEU A 24 -5.33 11.35 2.92
CA LEU A 24 -4.59 10.30 3.59
C LEU A 24 -3.37 10.88 4.33
N ASP A 25 -3.32 10.67 5.65
CA ASP A 25 -2.17 11.07 6.47
C ASP A 25 -0.89 10.27 6.16
N ALA A 26 -1.06 9.01 5.76
CA ALA A 26 0.03 8.10 5.45
C ALA A 26 -0.38 7.02 4.44
N VAL A 27 0.57 6.59 3.62
CA VAL A 27 0.43 5.45 2.71
C VAL A 27 1.55 4.45 3.02
N ILE A 28 1.18 3.22 3.34
CA ILE A 28 2.11 2.18 3.81
C ILE A 28 1.83 0.89 3.05
N VAL A 29 2.88 0.28 2.48
CA VAL A 29 2.80 -1.05 1.86
C VAL A 29 3.03 -2.12 2.93
N ALA A 30 1.99 -2.89 3.23
CA ALA A 30 2.07 -4.04 4.14
C ALA A 30 2.48 -5.31 3.36
N THR A 31 3.66 -5.86 3.65
CA THR A 31 4.16 -7.05 2.93
C THR A 31 5.07 -7.91 3.81
N ASP A 32 5.16 -9.19 3.50
CA ASP A 32 6.04 -10.17 4.12
C ASP A 32 7.30 -10.46 3.27
N ASP A 33 7.41 -9.86 2.08
CA ASP A 33 8.50 -10.08 1.13
C ASP A 33 9.50 -8.90 1.13
N ASP A 34 10.75 -9.20 1.50
CA ASP A 34 11.84 -8.22 1.55
C ASP A 34 12.15 -7.58 0.20
N ARG A 35 11.91 -8.28 -0.91
CA ARG A 35 12.08 -7.71 -2.24
C ARG A 35 11.10 -6.58 -2.48
N ILE A 36 9.86 -6.70 -1.98
CA ILE A 36 8.85 -5.66 -2.08
C ILE A 36 9.21 -4.50 -1.17
N ILE A 37 9.60 -4.76 0.08
CA ILE A 37 10.06 -3.73 1.03
C ILE A 37 11.18 -2.89 0.40
N ASN A 38 12.24 -3.54 -0.06
CA ASN A 38 13.39 -2.87 -0.65
C ASN A 38 13.00 -2.05 -1.89
N THR A 39 12.11 -2.57 -2.72
CA THR A 39 11.60 -1.83 -3.90
C THR A 39 10.87 -0.57 -3.47
N VAL A 40 9.97 -0.66 -2.48
CA VAL A 40 9.19 0.47 -1.97
C VAL A 40 10.08 1.54 -1.37
N LEU A 41 11.05 1.13 -0.54
CA LEU A 41 12.03 2.05 0.04
C LEU A 41 12.90 2.71 -1.04
N ALA A 42 13.28 1.98 -2.09
CA ALA A 42 14.12 2.50 -3.17
C ALA A 42 13.47 3.64 -3.96
N PHE A 43 12.15 3.65 -4.11
CA PHE A 43 11.43 4.79 -4.72
C PHE A 43 10.96 5.85 -3.71
N GLY A 44 11.36 5.73 -2.43
CA GLY A 44 11.05 6.67 -1.36
C GLY A 44 9.67 6.46 -0.70
N GLY A 45 9.05 5.30 -0.89
CA GLY A 45 7.80 4.94 -0.22
C GLY A 45 8.02 4.34 1.17
N HIS A 46 6.92 4.15 1.91
CA HIS A 46 6.91 3.46 3.20
C HIS A 46 6.40 2.02 3.02
N ALA A 47 7.17 1.04 3.50
CA ALA A 47 6.72 -0.34 3.63
C ALA A 47 6.96 -0.86 5.05
N GLU A 48 6.04 -1.70 5.53
CA GLU A 48 6.17 -2.41 6.80
C GLU A 48 6.14 -3.92 6.57
N ARG A 49 7.01 -4.63 7.30
CA ARG A 49 7.03 -6.09 7.30
C ARG A 49 5.84 -6.63 8.09
N THR A 50 5.13 -7.60 7.51
CA THR A 50 4.07 -8.37 8.16
C THR A 50 4.49 -9.82 8.39
N ARG A 51 3.75 -10.58 9.21
CA ARG A 51 3.97 -12.03 9.35
C ARG A 51 3.68 -12.78 8.05
N LEU A 52 4.50 -13.80 7.79
CA LEU A 52 4.38 -14.74 6.66
C LEU A 52 3.14 -15.66 6.74
N THR A 53 2.49 -15.72 7.89
CA THR A 53 1.40 -16.67 8.18
C THR A 53 0.00 -16.12 7.88
N HIS A 54 -0.09 -14.91 7.34
CA HIS A 54 -1.37 -14.29 7.03
C HIS A 54 -2.06 -14.94 5.85
N ARG A 55 -3.38 -15.15 5.97
CA ARG A 55 -4.19 -15.85 4.96
C ARG A 55 -4.84 -14.92 3.95
N SER A 56 -4.81 -13.61 4.20
CA SER A 56 -5.40 -12.61 3.30
C SER A 56 -4.68 -11.26 3.40
N GLY A 57 -4.90 -10.41 2.39
CA GLY A 57 -4.43 -9.02 2.41
C GLY A 57 -4.99 -8.22 3.59
N THR A 58 -6.26 -8.45 3.94
CA THR A 58 -6.91 -7.79 5.08
C THR A 58 -6.21 -8.07 6.40
N GLU A 59 -5.77 -9.31 6.65
CA GLU A 59 -5.02 -9.61 7.87
C GLU A 59 -3.66 -8.91 7.93
N ARG A 60 -2.96 -8.79 6.78
CA ARG A 60 -1.70 -8.04 6.69
C ARG A 60 -1.89 -6.56 7.01
N VAL A 61 -2.92 -5.93 6.43
CA VAL A 61 -3.25 -4.53 6.71
C VAL A 61 -3.65 -4.35 8.16
N ALA A 62 -4.43 -5.26 8.74
CA ALA A 62 -4.82 -5.21 10.14
C ALA A 62 -3.61 -5.31 11.10
N GLU A 63 -2.59 -6.11 10.77
CA GLU A 63 -1.36 -6.18 11.56
C GLU A 63 -0.64 -4.82 11.61
N VAL A 64 -0.46 -4.17 10.46
CA VAL A 64 0.19 -2.86 10.37
C VAL A 64 -0.65 -1.79 11.07
N ALA A 65 -1.95 -1.76 10.80
CA ALA A 65 -2.87 -0.79 11.40
C ALA A 65 -2.88 -0.84 12.93
N ALA A 66 -2.77 -2.03 13.52
CA ALA A 66 -2.73 -2.21 14.98
C ALA A 66 -1.51 -1.54 15.66
N ARG A 67 -0.47 -1.17 14.89
CA ARG A 67 0.73 -0.49 15.37
C ARG A 67 0.66 1.04 15.22
N LEU A 68 -0.36 1.56 14.55
CA LEU A 68 -0.48 2.96 14.19
C LEU A 68 -1.59 3.64 14.98
N PRO A 69 -1.38 4.90 15.42
CA PRO A 69 -2.44 5.70 16.05
C PRO A 69 -3.39 6.26 14.98
N CYS A 70 -4.16 5.40 14.33
CA CYS A 70 -5.11 5.78 13.27
C CYS A 70 -6.55 5.40 13.64
N ALA A 71 -7.51 6.20 13.16
CA ALA A 71 -8.94 5.94 13.36
C ALA A 71 -9.59 5.24 12.16
N ILE A 72 -9.05 5.49 10.95
CA ILE A 72 -9.58 4.98 9.68
C ILE A 72 -8.43 4.31 8.93
N VAL A 73 -8.71 3.16 8.32
CA VAL A 73 -7.77 2.42 7.49
C VAL A 73 -8.44 2.11 6.16
N VAL A 74 -7.84 2.56 5.06
CA VAL A 74 -8.29 2.24 3.71
C VAL A 74 -7.37 1.16 3.15
N ASN A 75 -7.95 -0.02 2.86
CA ASN A 75 -7.21 -1.14 2.28
C ASN A 75 -7.20 -1.03 0.75
N ILE A 76 -6.04 -0.72 0.16
CA ILE A 76 -5.85 -0.58 -1.28
C ILE A 76 -5.12 -1.80 -1.82
N GLN A 77 -5.67 -2.45 -2.86
CA GLN A 77 -5.03 -3.61 -3.47
C GLN A 77 -3.77 -3.22 -4.26
N GLY A 78 -2.66 -3.92 -4.01
CA GLY A 78 -1.35 -3.63 -4.59
C GLY A 78 -1.19 -4.02 -6.07
N ASP A 79 -2.22 -4.59 -6.68
CA ASP A 79 -2.29 -5.04 -8.06
C ASP A 79 -3.31 -4.26 -8.92
N GLU A 80 -3.83 -3.14 -8.40
CA GLU A 80 -4.70 -2.21 -9.13
C GLU A 80 -3.94 -0.93 -9.54
N PRO A 81 -2.98 -0.99 -10.50
CA PRO A 81 -2.13 0.14 -10.86
C PRO A 81 -2.90 1.32 -11.47
N LEU A 82 -4.18 1.14 -11.82
CA LEU A 82 -5.04 2.16 -12.41
C LEU A 82 -6.10 2.68 -11.41
N ILE A 83 -5.92 2.44 -10.10
CA ILE A 83 -6.84 2.96 -9.09
C ILE A 83 -6.93 4.49 -9.15
N GLU A 84 -8.11 5.01 -9.45
CA GLU A 84 -8.35 6.45 -9.48
C GLU A 84 -8.39 7.01 -8.06
N PRO A 85 -7.70 8.14 -7.79
CA PRO A 85 -7.73 8.80 -6.48
C PRO A 85 -9.15 9.11 -5.97
N SER A 86 -10.12 9.32 -6.86
CA SER A 86 -11.53 9.52 -6.48
C SER A 86 -12.14 8.30 -5.79
N MET A 87 -11.81 7.08 -6.22
CA MET A 87 -12.31 5.84 -5.60
C MET A 87 -11.80 5.69 -4.16
N ILE A 88 -10.58 6.14 -3.89
CA ILE A 88 -10.03 6.16 -2.53
C ILE A 88 -10.78 7.18 -1.66
N ARG A 89 -11.09 8.36 -2.21
CA ARG A 89 -11.87 9.39 -1.48
C ARG A 89 -13.29 8.92 -1.17
N GLU A 90 -13.93 8.18 -2.05
CA GLU A 90 -15.27 7.61 -1.80
C GLU A 90 -15.27 6.66 -0.61
N ALA A 91 -14.16 5.95 -0.35
CA ALA A 91 -14.02 5.08 0.82
C ALA A 91 -13.76 5.83 2.14
N LEU A 92 -13.48 7.14 2.09
CA LEU A 92 -13.26 8.00 3.26
C LEU A 92 -14.54 8.75 3.71
N ALA A 93 -15.60 8.73 2.89
CA ALA A 93 -16.88 9.38 3.15
C ALA A 93 -17.81 8.52 4.00
#